data_AF-A0A838YCY9-F1
#
_entry.id   AF-A0A838YCY9-F1
#
_cell.length_a   1.000
_cell.length_b   1.000
_cell.length_c   1.000
_cell.angle_alpha   90.00
_cell.angle_beta   90.00
_cell.angle_gamma   90.00
#
_symmetry.space_group_name_H-M   'P 1'
#
loop_
_entity.id
_entity.type
_entity.pdbx_description
1 polymer ?
#
loop_
_entity_poly.entity_id
_entity_poly.type
_entity_poly.pdbx_seq_one_letter_code
_entity_poly.pdbx_strand_id
1 'polypeptide(L)'
;MIEYIKRLFSESFLFYRQSGLIKSLKANETPILLQISKYVIFGISVTLVHASVVYGFGYTINPAIGETIPKEIKLSRTIWNNIYAFLISNSLAFWLNSKFLFKTGRHKKINELALFFLISGISFSLGLFAIDRIFTIIESNKAVEHIANISFIACSASVNFLCRKFLIFSN
;
A
#
# COMPACT_ATOMS: atom_id res chain seq x y z
N MET A 1 -26.33 10.26 8.83
CA MET A 1 -24.86 10.09 8.67
C MET A 1 -24.16 9.78 9.99
N ILE A 2 -24.34 10.59 11.04
CA ILE A 2 -23.71 10.38 12.36
C ILE A 2 -24.09 9.03 13.00
N GLU A 3 -25.36 8.62 12.92
CA GLU A 3 -25.82 7.33 13.47
C GLU A 3 -25.21 6.12 12.75
N TYR A 4 -25.03 6.21 11.44
CA TYR A 4 -24.36 5.17 10.66
C TYR A 4 -22.91 5.01 11.10
N ILE A 5 -22.18 6.11 11.30
CA ILE A 5 -20.80 6.08 11.80
C ILE A 5 -20.75 5.48 13.21
N LYS A 6 -21.66 5.89 14.11
CA LYS A 6 -21.76 5.31 15.46
C LYS A 6 -22.00 3.79 15.42
N ARG A 7 -22.85 3.33 14.50
CA ARG A 7 -23.11 1.90 14.30
C ARG A 7 -21.85 1.15 13.87
N LEU A 8 -21.13 1.65 12.86
CA LEU A 8 -19.88 1.03 12.39
C LEU A 8 -18.83 0.92 13.50
N PHE A 9 -18.71 1.96 14.33
CA PHE A 9 -17.83 1.96 15.51
C PHE A 9 -18.25 0.91 16.52
N SER A 10 -19.53 0.86 16.86
CA SER A 10 -20.08 -0.12 17.81
C SER A 10 -19.83 -1.56 17.33
N GLU A 11 -20.15 -1.88 16.08
CA GLU A 11 -19.92 -3.21 15.49
C GLU A 11 -18.45 -3.62 15.54
N SER A 12 -17.55 -2.71 15.17
CA SER A 12 -16.11 -2.98 15.16
C SER A 12 -15.54 -3.15 16.57
N PHE A 13 -15.99 -2.32 17.51
CA PHE A 13 -15.59 -2.40 18.92
C PHE A 13 -16.11 -3.67 19.61
N LEU A 14 -17.37 -4.04 19.36
CA LEU A 14 -17.96 -5.28 19.87
C LEU A 14 -17.22 -6.51 19.33
N PHE A 15 -16.95 -6.55 18.03
CA PHE A 15 -16.20 -7.64 17.41
C PHE A 15 -14.79 -7.77 18.01
N TYR A 16 -14.09 -6.64 18.20
CA TYR A 16 -12.78 -6.61 18.86
C TYR A 16 -12.83 -7.10 20.30
N ARG A 17 -13.81 -6.62 21.08
CA ARG A 17 -13.99 -7.00 22.49
C ARG A 17 -14.28 -8.49 22.65
N GLN A 18 -15.03 -9.09 21.74
CA GLN A 18 -15.38 -10.52 21.78
C GLN A 18 -14.25 -11.42 21.29
N SER A 19 -13.57 -11.03 20.20
CA SER A 19 -12.57 -11.88 19.55
C SER A 19 -11.17 -11.74 20.14
N GLY A 20 -10.86 -10.58 20.72
CA GLY A 20 -9.50 -10.20 21.12
C GLY A 20 -8.60 -9.85 19.93
N LEU A 21 -7.51 -9.12 20.21
CA LEU A 21 -6.65 -8.50 19.20
C LEU A 21 -6.14 -9.47 18.14
N ILE A 22 -5.58 -10.62 18.54
CA ILE A 22 -4.95 -11.56 17.61
C ILE A 22 -5.96 -12.19 16.65
N LYS A 23 -7.14 -12.60 17.16
CA LYS A 23 -8.18 -13.19 16.30
C LYS A 23 -8.78 -12.14 15.37
N SER A 24 -8.98 -10.90 15.84
CA SER A 24 -9.44 -9.80 15.00
C SER A 24 -8.48 -9.48 13.85
N LEU A 25 -7.16 -9.53 14.10
CA LEU A 25 -6.15 -9.35 13.05
C LEU A 25 -6.12 -10.52 12.06
N LYS A 26 -6.34 -11.76 12.52
CA LYS A 26 -6.30 -12.96 11.66
C LYS A 26 -7.60 -13.26 10.90
N ALA A 27 -8.74 -12.70 11.31
CA ALA A 27 -10.04 -12.96 10.68
C ALA A 27 -10.23 -12.20 9.36
N ASN A 28 -10.77 -12.86 8.33
CA ASN A 28 -10.87 -12.29 6.98
C ASN A 28 -12.19 -11.55 6.75
N GLU A 29 -13.16 -11.77 7.65
CA GLU A 29 -14.49 -11.19 7.64
C GLU A 29 -14.65 -10.32 8.88
N THR A 30 -14.09 -9.11 8.86
CA THR A 30 -14.22 -8.14 9.95
C THR A 30 -15.14 -6.98 9.56
N PRO A 31 -15.75 -6.27 10.53
CA PRO A 31 -16.48 -5.03 10.25
C PRO A 31 -15.63 -4.00 9.50
N ILE A 32 -16.27 -3.07 8.78
CA ILE A 32 -15.60 -2.16 7.82
C ILE A 32 -14.49 -1.32 8.45
N LEU A 33 -14.69 -0.75 9.65
CA LEU A 33 -13.65 0.07 10.27
C LEU A 33 -12.44 -0.78 10.64
N LEU A 34 -12.66 -2.00 11.13
CA LEU A 34 -11.57 -2.93 11.44
C LEU A 34 -10.84 -3.39 10.17
N GLN A 35 -11.54 -3.57 9.04
CA GLN A 35 -10.90 -3.81 7.74
C GLN A 35 -10.03 -2.61 7.33
N ILE A 36 -10.53 -1.37 7.44
CA ILE A 36 -9.76 -0.16 7.12
C ILE A 36 -8.52 -0.07 8.02
N SER A 37 -8.67 -0.27 9.32
CA SER A 37 -7.54 -0.26 10.27
C SER A 37 -6.48 -1.30 9.91
N LYS A 38 -6.90 -2.54 9.60
CA LYS A 38 -5.98 -3.60 9.18
C LYS A 38 -5.28 -3.26 7.87
N TYR A 39 -6.01 -2.70 6.92
CA TYR A 39 -5.44 -2.26 5.65
C TYR A 39 -4.36 -1.19 5.84
N VAL A 40 -4.58 -0.22 6.72
CA VAL A 40 -3.58 0.80 7.06
C VAL A 40 -2.36 0.16 7.72
N ILE A 41 -2.55 -0.70 8.72
CA ILE A 41 -1.45 -1.39 9.43
C ILE A 41 -0.63 -2.23 8.44
N PHE A 42 -1.28 -3.03 7.61
CA PHE A 42 -0.60 -3.85 6.59
C PHE A 42 0.07 -2.99 5.53
N GLY A 43 -0.53 -1.86 5.15
CA GLY A 43 0.07 -0.87 4.25
C GLY A 43 1.38 -0.33 4.79
N ILE A 44 1.41 0.12 6.06
CA ILE A 44 2.62 0.60 6.73
C ILE A 44 3.71 -0.48 6.72
N SER A 45 3.36 -1.71 7.12
CA SER A 45 4.32 -2.84 7.11
C SER A 45 4.89 -3.11 5.72
N VAL A 46 4.06 -3.08 4.68
CA VAL A 46 4.48 -3.26 3.29
C VAL A 46 5.40 -2.12 2.85
N THR A 47 5.10 -0.88 3.21
CA THR A 47 5.96 0.29 2.91
C THR A 47 7.32 0.18 3.59
N LEU A 48 7.37 -0.27 4.84
CA LEU A 48 8.65 -0.51 5.54
C LEU A 48 9.49 -1.56 4.81
N VAL A 49 8.88 -2.69 4.42
CA VAL A 49 9.57 -3.73 3.63
C VAL A 49 10.06 -3.17 2.30
N HIS A 50 9.24 -2.38 1.59
CA HIS A 50 9.64 -1.74 0.35
C HIS A 50 10.88 -0.85 0.55
N ALA A 51 10.84 0.04 1.55
CA ALA A 51 11.96 0.91 1.88
C ALA A 51 13.22 0.10 2.21
N SER A 52 13.11 -0.93 3.06
CA SER A 52 14.24 -1.79 3.41
C SER A 52 14.87 -2.45 2.18
N VAL A 53 14.07 -2.91 1.21
CA VAL A 53 14.60 -3.48 -0.03
C VAL A 53 15.30 -2.41 -0.88
N VAL A 54 14.67 -1.24 -1.08
CA VAL A 54 15.26 -0.14 -1.88
C VAL A 54 16.60 0.30 -1.29
N TYR A 55 16.64 0.59 0.00
CA TYR A 55 17.87 1.03 0.67
C TYR A 55 18.89 -0.10 0.75
N GLY A 56 18.48 -1.31 1.12
CA GLY A 56 19.36 -2.48 1.20
C GLY A 56 20.05 -2.75 -0.14
N PHE A 57 19.30 -2.80 -1.24
CA PHE A 57 19.87 -2.99 -2.59
C PHE A 57 20.69 -1.78 -3.02
N GLY A 58 20.22 -0.58 -2.70
CA GLY A 58 20.88 0.69 -2.98
C GLY A 58 22.24 0.85 -2.31
N TYR A 59 22.51 0.14 -1.21
CA TYR A 59 23.82 0.08 -0.55
C TYR A 59 24.67 -1.13 -0.96
N THR A 60 24.07 -2.21 -1.48
CA THR A 60 24.78 -3.50 -1.65
C THR A 60 24.74 -4.04 -3.08
N ILE A 61 23.60 -4.63 -3.49
CA ILE A 61 23.49 -5.43 -4.72
C ILE A 61 23.53 -4.57 -5.98
N ASN A 62 22.84 -3.43 -5.95
CA ASN A 62 22.75 -2.52 -7.08
C ASN A 62 22.94 -1.08 -6.59
N PRO A 63 24.19 -0.70 -6.28
CA PRO A 63 24.49 0.52 -5.54
C PRO A 63 23.97 1.76 -6.25
N ALA A 64 23.02 2.44 -5.62
CA ALA A 64 22.42 3.69 -6.08
C ALA A 64 22.62 4.83 -5.08
N ILE A 65 23.13 4.50 -3.89
CA ILE A 65 23.39 5.43 -2.79
C ILE A 65 24.90 5.52 -2.58
N GLY A 66 25.42 6.75 -2.44
CA GLY A 66 26.85 7.01 -2.27
C GLY A 66 27.35 8.13 -3.18
N GLU A 67 28.33 8.91 -2.74
CA GLU A 67 28.74 10.14 -3.42
C GLU A 67 29.48 9.89 -4.74
N THR A 68 30.21 8.78 -4.83
CA THR A 68 31.12 8.45 -5.94
C THR A 68 30.43 7.91 -7.20
N ILE A 69 29.11 7.67 -7.17
CA ILE A 69 28.39 7.07 -8.29
C ILE A 69 27.83 8.19 -9.22
N PRO A 70 28.08 8.13 -10.54
CA PRO A 70 27.53 9.08 -11.51
C PRO A 70 26.00 9.18 -11.46
N LYS A 71 25.45 10.37 -11.74
CA LYS A 71 24.02 10.68 -11.57
C LYS A 71 23.11 9.80 -12.43
N GLU A 72 23.50 9.56 -13.66
CA GLU A 72 22.75 8.77 -14.65
C GLU A 72 22.67 7.30 -14.21
N ILE A 73 23.77 6.79 -13.67
CA ILE A 73 23.86 5.43 -13.12
C ILE A 73 23.02 5.33 -11.84
N LYS A 74 23.08 6.33 -10.95
CA LYS A 74 22.22 6.40 -9.75
C LYS A 74 20.74 6.36 -10.10
N LEU A 75 20.32 7.14 -11.09
CA LEU A 75 18.94 7.18 -11.55
C LEU A 75 18.48 5.81 -12.05
N SER A 76 19.22 5.22 -13.00
CA SER A 76 18.89 3.91 -13.56
C SER A 76 18.82 2.82 -12.47
N ARG A 77 19.80 2.78 -11.58
CA ARG A 77 19.84 1.79 -10.49
C ARG A 77 18.74 2.01 -9.45
N THR A 78 18.40 3.26 -9.14
CA THR A 78 17.27 3.59 -8.25
C THR A 78 15.95 3.10 -8.82
N ILE A 79 15.72 3.27 -10.13
CA ILE A 79 14.52 2.75 -10.81
C ILE A 79 14.46 1.22 -10.67
N TRP A 80 15.54 0.52 -10.98
CA TRP A 80 15.60 -0.95 -10.83
C TRP A 80 15.37 -1.41 -9.39
N ASN A 81 15.98 -0.74 -8.40
CA ASN A 81 15.80 -1.07 -6.98
C ASN A 81 14.33 -0.91 -6.56
N ASN A 82 13.65 0.13 -7.04
CA ASN A 82 12.24 0.35 -6.80
C ASN A 82 11.35 -0.69 -7.49
N ILE A 83 11.69 -1.16 -8.69
CA ILE A 83 10.99 -2.27 -9.37
C ILE A 83 11.11 -3.55 -8.55
N TYR A 84 12.31 -3.93 -8.12
CA TYR A 84 12.51 -5.13 -7.29
C TYR A 84 11.78 -5.03 -5.95
N ALA A 85 11.87 -3.86 -5.30
CA ALA A 85 11.15 -3.59 -4.06
C ALA A 85 9.63 -3.67 -4.26
N PHE A 86 9.10 -3.14 -5.37
CA PHE A 86 7.68 -3.24 -5.72
C PHE A 86 7.25 -4.70 -5.84
N LEU A 87 7.99 -5.55 -6.54
CA LEU A 87 7.63 -6.96 -6.70
C LEU A 87 7.56 -7.69 -5.34
N ILE A 88 8.55 -7.47 -4.47
CA ILE A 88 8.64 -8.11 -3.15
C ILE A 88 7.54 -7.57 -2.23
N SER A 89 7.44 -6.25 -2.09
CA SER A 89 6.47 -5.61 -1.21
C SER A 89 5.03 -5.86 -1.66
N ASN A 90 4.76 -5.87 -2.97
CA ASN A 90 3.43 -6.10 -3.52
C ASN A 90 3.01 -7.57 -3.41
N SER A 91 3.97 -8.51 -3.46
CA SER A 91 3.72 -9.93 -3.14
C SER A 91 3.30 -10.10 -1.68
N LEU A 92 4.01 -9.44 -0.75
CA LEU A 92 3.65 -9.42 0.66
C LEU A 92 2.27 -8.77 0.88
N ALA A 93 2.00 -7.66 0.19
CA ALA A 93 0.70 -6.99 0.24
C ALA A 93 -0.42 -7.93 -0.22
N PHE A 94 -0.24 -8.63 -1.34
CA PHE A 94 -1.20 -9.61 -1.83
C PHE A 94 -1.45 -10.73 -0.81
N TRP A 95 -0.38 -11.27 -0.22
CA TRP A 95 -0.49 -12.30 0.81
C TRP A 95 -1.26 -11.82 2.04
N LEU A 96 -0.92 -10.64 2.58
CA LEU A 96 -1.63 -10.05 3.73
C LEU A 96 -3.11 -9.77 3.41
N ASN A 97 -3.39 -9.22 2.23
CA ASN A 97 -4.74 -8.86 1.83
C ASN A 97 -5.60 -10.11 1.61
N SER A 98 -5.09 -11.11 0.89
CA SER A 98 -5.81 -12.36 0.61
C SER A 98 -5.97 -13.27 1.83
N LYS A 99 -4.99 -13.27 2.74
CA LYS A 99 -4.98 -14.18 3.89
C LYS A 99 -5.70 -13.62 5.10
N PHE A 100 -5.66 -12.31 5.33
CA PHE A 100 -6.10 -11.70 6.58
C PHE A 100 -7.09 -10.56 6.41
N LEU A 101 -7.32 -10.03 5.20
CA LEU A 101 -8.15 -8.84 5.03
C LEU A 101 -9.43 -9.08 4.25
N PHE A 102 -9.34 -9.84 3.17
CA PHE A 102 -10.44 -10.10 2.26
C PHE A 102 -10.63 -11.60 2.04
N LYS A 103 -11.86 -11.99 1.73
CA LYS A 103 -12.19 -13.37 1.39
C LYS A 103 -11.87 -13.63 -0.08
N THR A 104 -11.07 -14.66 -0.31
CA THR A 104 -10.69 -15.06 -1.67
C THR A 104 -11.73 -15.98 -2.29
N GLY A 105 -11.78 -16.05 -3.62
CA GLY A 105 -12.65 -16.98 -4.34
C GLY A 105 -13.58 -16.33 -5.35
N ARG A 106 -13.48 -15.01 -5.60
CA ARG A 106 -14.21 -14.35 -6.70
C ARG A 106 -13.64 -14.78 -8.05
N HIS A 107 -12.32 -14.94 -8.13
CA HIS A 107 -11.61 -15.37 -9.34
C HIS A 107 -10.67 -16.54 -9.04
N LYS A 108 -10.13 -17.17 -10.09
CA LYS A 108 -8.99 -18.11 -9.94
C LYS A 108 -7.82 -17.36 -9.31
N LYS A 109 -7.04 -18.04 -8.45
CA LYS A 109 -5.93 -17.43 -7.69
C LYS A 109 -4.94 -16.63 -8.55
N ILE A 110 -4.61 -17.13 -9.74
CA ILE A 110 -3.72 -16.44 -10.68
C ILE A 110 -4.32 -15.11 -11.19
N ASN A 111 -5.63 -15.05 -11.40
CA ASN A 111 -6.32 -13.84 -11.82
C ASN A 111 -6.41 -12.83 -10.67
N GLU A 112 -6.65 -13.29 -9.44
CA GLU A 112 -6.60 -12.42 -8.25
C GLU A 112 -5.21 -11.78 -8.12
N LEU A 113 -4.14 -12.56 -8.31
CA LEU A 113 -2.76 -12.07 -8.29
C LEU A 113 -2.50 -11.07 -9.44
N ALA A 114 -2.87 -11.42 -10.67
CA ALA A 114 -2.65 -10.57 -11.84
C ALA A 114 -3.38 -9.22 -11.73
N LEU A 115 -4.65 -9.22 -11.33
CA LEU A 115 -5.43 -8.00 -11.12
C LEU A 115 -4.85 -7.15 -9.98
N PHE A 116 -4.40 -7.80 -8.90
CA PHE A 116 -3.76 -7.11 -7.78
C PHE A 116 -2.47 -6.40 -8.22
N PHE A 117 -1.62 -7.09 -8.98
CA PHE A 117 -0.39 -6.51 -9.51
C PHE A 117 -0.64 -5.43 -10.55
N LEU A 118 -1.65 -5.59 -11.41
CA LEU A 118 -2.03 -4.59 -12.41
C LEU A 118 -2.49 -3.29 -11.75
N ILE A 119 -3.46 -3.36 -10.84
CA ILE A 119 -4.00 -2.18 -10.15
C ILE A 119 -2.92 -1.49 -9.31
N SER A 120 -2.11 -2.28 -8.60
CA SER A 120 -1.02 -1.74 -7.78
C SER A 120 0.10 -1.16 -8.66
N GLY A 121 0.37 -1.76 -9.82
CA GLY A 121 1.38 -1.29 -10.78
C GLY A 121 0.97 0.03 -11.44
N ILE A 122 -0.29 0.17 -11.84
CA ILE A 122 -0.84 1.45 -12.33
C ILE A 122 -0.70 2.53 -11.24
N SER A 123 -1.10 2.22 -10.01
CA SER A 123 -1.00 3.16 -8.88
C SER A 123 0.45 3.57 -8.60
N PHE A 124 1.37 2.62 -8.66
CA PHE A 124 2.81 2.83 -8.43
C PHE A 124 3.42 3.72 -9.52
N SER A 125 3.16 3.42 -10.79
CA SER A 125 3.63 4.23 -11.92
C SER A 125 3.08 5.65 -11.87
N LEU A 126 1.79 5.81 -11.55
CA LEU A 126 1.19 7.13 -11.37
C LEU A 126 1.84 7.89 -10.20
N GLY A 127 2.21 7.21 -9.11
CA GLY A 127 2.93 7.81 -7.99
C GLY A 127 4.32 8.32 -8.38
N LEU A 128 5.06 7.57 -9.20
CA LEU A 128 6.35 7.99 -9.73
C LEU A 128 6.25 9.29 -10.56
N PHE A 129 5.25 9.38 -11.44
CA PHE A 129 5.05 10.58 -12.27
C PHE A 129 4.43 11.75 -11.51
N ALA A 130 3.61 11.50 -10.49
CA ALA A 130 2.97 12.54 -9.70
C ALA A 130 3.98 13.36 -8.89
N ILE A 131 5.06 12.73 -8.39
CA ILE A 131 6.11 13.41 -7.63
C ILE A 131 6.76 14.49 -8.49
N ASP A 132 7.29 14.14 -9.66
CA ASP A 132 7.94 15.09 -10.58
C ASP A 132 7.04 16.29 -10.91
N ARG A 133 5.76 16.03 -11.20
CA ARG A 133 4.79 17.09 -11.52
C ARG A 133 4.43 17.97 -10.33
N ILE A 134 4.24 17.42 -9.13
CA ILE A 134 3.93 18.22 -7.93
C ILE A 134 5.10 19.16 -7.58
N PHE A 135 6.34 18.67 -7.70
CA PHE A 135 7.54 19.48 -7.47
C PHE A 135 7.72 20.60 -8.51
N THR A 136 7.31 20.39 -9.77
CA THR A 136 7.35 21.46 -10.79
C THR A 136 6.30 22.55 -10.60
N ILE A 137 5.20 22.27 -9.88
CA ILE A 137 4.07 23.20 -9.73
C ILE A 137 4.19 24.02 -8.44
N ILE A 138 4.87 23.50 -7.42
CA ILE A 138 4.97 24.14 -6.10
C ILE A 138 6.41 24.59 -5.86
N GLU A 139 6.76 25.80 -6.30
CA GLU A 139 8.13 26.34 -6.18
C GLU A 139 8.55 26.64 -4.72
N SER A 140 7.63 26.88 -3.79
CA SER A 140 7.85 26.61 -2.35
C SER A 140 6.58 26.83 -1.51
N ASN A 141 6.24 25.82 -0.72
CA ASN A 141 5.68 25.94 0.63
C ASN A 141 5.78 24.53 1.24
N LYS A 142 6.84 24.24 2.01
CA LYS A 142 7.20 22.88 2.46
C LYS A 142 6.02 22.14 3.12
N ALA A 143 5.15 22.86 3.83
CA ALA A 143 3.96 22.28 4.44
C ALA A 143 2.92 21.80 3.39
N VAL A 144 2.74 22.54 2.29
CA VAL A 144 1.82 22.18 1.20
C VAL A 144 2.32 20.94 0.45
N GLU A 145 3.64 20.82 0.27
CA GLU A 145 4.27 19.65 -0.34
C GLU A 145 4.03 18.37 0.48
N HIS A 146 4.24 18.42 1.80
CA HIS A 146 3.96 17.29 2.69
C HIS A 146 2.47 16.91 2.68
N ILE A 147 1.57 17.88 2.69
CA ILE A 147 0.11 17.65 2.62
C ILE A 147 -0.29 17.01 1.28
N ALA A 148 0.27 17.49 0.16
CA ALA A 148 0.01 16.93 -1.16
C ALA A 148 0.49 15.47 -1.26
N ASN A 149 1.69 15.18 -0.76
CA ASN A 149 2.24 13.83 -0.72
C ASN A 149 1.41 12.88 0.15
N ILE A 150 1.00 13.31 1.35
CA ILE A 150 0.13 12.52 2.23
C ILE A 150 -1.24 12.28 1.58
N SER A 151 -1.82 13.31 0.96
CA SER A 151 -3.12 13.21 0.28
C SER A 151 -3.05 12.25 -0.91
N PHE A 152 -1.96 12.28 -1.67
CA PHE A 152 -1.73 11.34 -2.76
C PHE A 152 -1.61 9.90 -2.25
N ILE A 153 -0.80 9.67 -1.21
CA ILE A 153 -0.66 8.36 -0.57
C ILE A 153 -2.02 7.87 -0.07
N ALA A 154 -2.81 8.72 0.58
CA ALA A 154 -4.13 8.38 1.09
C ALA A 154 -5.12 8.05 -0.04
N CYS A 155 -5.16 8.85 -1.11
CA CYS A 155 -5.99 8.59 -2.28
C CYS A 155 -5.60 7.29 -2.99
N SER A 156 -4.30 7.09 -3.25
CA SER A 156 -3.77 5.86 -3.86
C SER A 156 -4.09 4.63 -3.00
N ALA A 157 -3.88 4.71 -1.69
CA ALA A 157 -4.22 3.64 -0.76
C ALA A 157 -5.73 3.35 -0.76
N SER A 158 -6.57 4.38 -0.81
CA SER A 158 -8.04 4.26 -0.84
C SER A 158 -8.54 3.62 -2.14
N VAL A 159 -8.04 4.05 -3.30
CA VAL A 159 -8.36 3.45 -4.59
C VAL A 159 -7.96 1.98 -4.60
N ASN A 160 -6.74 1.67 -4.13
CA ASN A 160 -6.29 0.29 -4.00
C ASN A 160 -7.21 -0.53 -3.08
N PHE A 161 -7.63 0.01 -1.94
CA PHE A 161 -8.57 -0.65 -1.03
C PHE A 161 -9.90 -0.96 -1.72
N LEU A 162 -10.50 0.04 -2.38
CA LEU A 162 -11.78 -0.09 -3.06
C LEU A 162 -11.69 -1.10 -4.21
N CYS A 163 -10.68 -1.01 -5.07
CA CYS A 163 -10.48 -1.96 -6.16
C CYS A 163 -10.25 -3.38 -5.64
N ARG A 164 -9.48 -3.56 -4.56
CA ARG A 164 -9.25 -4.87 -3.95
C ARG A 164 -10.54 -5.46 -3.39
N LYS A 165 -11.33 -4.66 -2.69
CA LYS A 165 -12.61 -5.07 -2.11
C LYS A 165 -13.66 -5.39 -3.18
N PHE A 166 -13.83 -4.52 -4.15
CA PHE A 166 -14.97 -4.59 -5.10
C PHE A 166 -14.65 -5.29 -6.42
N LEU A 167 -13.39 -5.35 -6.85
CA LEU A 167 -13.02 -5.96 -8.14
C LEU A 167 -12.29 -7.30 -7.96
N ILE A 168 -11.43 -7.41 -6.94
CA ILE A 168 -10.52 -8.55 -6.80
C ILE A 168 -11.11 -9.65 -5.91
N PHE A 169 -11.50 -9.34 -4.67
CA PHE A 169 -11.86 -10.35 -3.67
C PHE A 169 -13.36 -10.48 -3.45
N SER A 170 -13.86 -11.70 -3.26
CA SER A 170 -15.28 -11.90 -2.95
C SER A 170 -15.54 -11.34 -1.56
N ASN A 171 -16.54 -10.47 -1.39
CA ASN A 171 -16.92 -10.00 -0.06
C ASN A 171 -17.26 -11.19 0.86
#